data_AF-A0A176YGS4-F1
#
_entry.id   AF-A0A176YGS4-F1
#
_cell.length_a   1.000
_cell.length_b   1.000
_cell.length_c   1.000
_cell.angle_alpha   90.00
_cell.angle_beta   90.00
_cell.angle_gamma   90.00
#
_symmetry.space_group_name_H-M   'P 1'
#
loop_
_entity.id
_entity.type
_entity.pdbx_description
1 polymer ?
#
loop_
_entity_poly.entity_id
_entity_poly.type
_entity_poly.pdbx_seq_one_letter_code
_entity_poly.pdbx_strand_id
1 'polypeptide(L)'
;MRYGYLIAGLLLIAAPAQAEPRSVYVTKVLQAFAAKVECPNTDVVYQDLVQQAQQMHLPDGTTEKVRKAIAYMHTGGKMGEKQDDDIMAEVAVATQATDLDQRRLGMTNWCEAQKANLAGFIHSKN
;
A
#
# COMPACT_ATOMS: atom_id res chain seq x y z
N MET A 1 40.27 -29.77 35.04
CA MET A 1 39.80 -28.38 35.20
C MET A 1 40.35 -27.56 34.03
N ARG A 2 39.47 -27.01 33.17
CA ARG A 2 39.30 -25.56 32.87
C ARG A 2 40.61 -24.86 32.47
N TYR A 3 40.75 -24.19 31.32
CA TYR A 3 39.92 -23.10 30.81
C TYR A 3 39.99 -22.97 29.28
N GLY A 4 38.84 -22.70 28.66
CA GLY A 4 38.76 -22.19 27.29
C GLY A 4 38.84 -20.66 27.28
N TYR A 5 39.39 -20.11 26.20
CA TYR A 5 39.17 -18.73 25.82
C TYR A 5 38.56 -18.71 24.43
N LEU A 6 37.24 -18.52 24.43
CA LEU A 6 36.40 -18.31 23.26
C LEU A 6 36.60 -16.90 22.71
N ILE A 7 36.57 -16.85 21.38
CA ILE A 7 36.61 -15.69 20.51
C ILE A 7 35.48 -14.71 20.87
N ALA A 8 35.81 -13.48 21.23
CA ALA A 8 34.84 -12.39 21.35
C ALA A 8 34.65 -11.74 19.97
N GLY A 9 33.77 -12.31 19.15
CA GLY A 9 33.28 -11.69 17.93
C GLY A 9 32.22 -10.65 18.27
N LEU A 10 32.55 -9.37 18.06
CA LEU A 10 31.65 -8.25 18.23
C LEU A 10 30.59 -8.27 17.11
N LEU A 11 29.47 -8.96 17.33
CA LEU A 11 28.30 -8.87 16.46
C LEU A 11 27.58 -7.56 16.75
N LEU A 12 27.86 -6.54 15.93
CA LEU A 12 27.00 -5.37 15.79
C LEU A 12 25.65 -5.85 15.25
N ILE A 13 24.68 -5.97 16.15
CA ILE A 13 23.28 -6.14 15.79
C ILE A 13 22.83 -4.81 15.19
N ALA A 14 23.04 -4.63 13.88
CA ALA A 14 22.32 -3.63 13.14
C ALA A 14 20.84 -3.99 13.28
N ALA A 15 20.09 -3.22 14.07
CA ALA A 15 18.63 -3.29 14.02
C ALA A 15 18.22 -3.14 12.55
N PRO A 16 17.32 -4.00 12.03
CA PRO A 16 16.86 -3.81 10.66
C PRO A 16 16.22 -2.43 10.63
N ALA A 17 16.76 -1.51 9.82
CA ALA A 17 16.00 -0.35 9.41
C ALA A 17 14.75 -0.91 8.74
N GLN A 18 13.62 -0.89 9.44
CA GLN A 18 12.37 -1.46 8.99
C GLN A 18 11.90 -0.62 7.80
N ALA A 19 12.33 -0.98 6.59
CA ALA A 19 11.69 -0.49 5.38
C ALA A 19 10.20 -0.81 5.52
N GLU A 20 9.35 0.21 5.38
CA GLU A 20 7.90 0.00 5.47
C GLU A 20 7.48 -1.12 4.51
N PRO A 21 6.64 -2.06 4.95
CA PRO A 21 6.32 -3.23 4.14
C PRO A 21 5.50 -2.81 2.92
N ARG A 22 5.69 -3.50 1.78
CA ARG A 22 4.94 -3.28 0.52
C ARG A 22 3.42 -3.24 0.73
N SER A 23 2.90 -4.02 1.68
CA SER A 23 1.48 -4.04 2.04
C SER A 23 0.91 -2.68 2.46
N VAL A 24 1.73 -1.82 3.11
CA VAL A 24 1.34 -0.43 3.43
C VAL A 24 1.14 0.36 2.14
N TYR A 25 2.05 0.21 1.19
CA TYR A 25 1.95 0.84 -0.11
C TYR A 25 0.73 0.35 -0.90
N VAL A 26 0.51 -0.97 -0.95
CA VAL A 26 -0.67 -1.57 -1.61
C VAL A 26 -1.97 -1.01 -1.04
N THR A 27 -2.05 -0.90 0.29
CA THR A 27 -3.22 -0.32 0.97
C THR A 27 -3.44 1.13 0.57
N LYS A 28 -2.40 1.97 0.55
CA LYS A 28 -2.49 3.37 0.12
C LYS A 28 -2.96 3.49 -1.33
N VAL A 29 -2.40 2.70 -2.24
CA VAL A 29 -2.80 2.71 -3.66
C VAL A 29 -4.28 2.31 -3.81
N LEU A 30 -4.71 1.24 -3.14
CA LEU A 30 -6.10 0.79 -3.17
C LEU A 30 -7.04 1.86 -2.62
N GLN A 31 -6.73 2.43 -1.46
CA GLN A 31 -7.54 3.47 -0.84
C GLN A 31 -7.61 4.74 -1.69
N ALA A 32 -6.52 5.12 -2.38
CA ALA A 32 -6.51 6.25 -3.30
C ALA A 32 -7.48 6.02 -4.48
N PHE A 33 -7.43 4.84 -5.11
CA PHE A 33 -8.37 4.51 -6.18
C PHE A 33 -9.81 4.39 -5.68
N ALA A 34 -10.05 3.82 -4.50
CA ALA A 34 -11.38 3.77 -3.89
C ALA A 34 -11.90 5.19 -3.62
N ALA A 35 -11.07 6.08 -3.05
CA ALA A 35 -11.43 7.47 -2.80
C ALA A 35 -11.78 8.22 -4.09
N LYS A 36 -11.06 7.98 -5.20
CA LYS A 36 -11.41 8.55 -6.51
C LYS A 36 -12.79 8.10 -7.02
N VAL A 37 -13.20 6.87 -6.72
CA VAL A 37 -14.50 6.35 -7.16
C VAL A 37 -15.63 6.83 -6.25
N GLU A 38 -15.40 6.88 -4.94
CA GLU A 38 -16.44 7.04 -3.95
C GLU A 38 -16.55 8.44 -3.35
N CYS A 39 -15.43 9.15 -3.25
CA CYS A 39 -15.41 10.46 -2.61
C CYS A 39 -15.69 11.57 -3.62
N PRO A 40 -16.56 12.53 -3.28
CA PRO A 40 -16.91 13.61 -4.18
C PRO A 40 -15.69 14.47 -4.49
N ASN A 41 -15.60 14.91 -5.75
CA ASN A 41 -14.53 15.80 -6.23
C ASN A 41 -13.12 15.31 -5.89
N THR A 42 -12.87 14.00 -5.91
CA THR A 42 -11.55 13.43 -5.62
C THR A 42 -10.91 12.88 -6.88
N ASP A 43 -9.66 13.25 -7.13
CA ASP A 43 -8.82 12.65 -8.18
C ASP A 43 -7.53 12.07 -7.58
N VAL A 44 -6.90 11.15 -8.31
CA VAL A 44 -5.66 10.47 -7.91
C VAL A 44 -4.54 10.91 -8.83
N VAL A 45 -3.43 11.34 -8.26
CA VAL A 45 -2.22 11.67 -9.01
C VAL A 45 -1.32 10.44 -9.05
N TYR A 46 -1.35 9.74 -10.17
CA TYR A 46 -0.60 8.51 -10.36
C TYR A 46 0.92 8.69 -10.19
N GLN A 47 1.44 9.85 -10.61
CA GLN A 47 2.87 10.16 -10.51
C GLN A 47 3.34 10.17 -9.06
N ASP A 48 2.52 10.66 -8.13
CA ASP A 48 2.88 10.75 -6.72
C ASP A 48 2.88 9.37 -6.06
N LEU A 49 1.99 8.47 -6.50
CA LEU A 49 2.03 7.06 -6.11
C LEU A 49 3.30 6.36 -6.58
N VAL A 50 3.76 6.64 -7.81
CA VAL A 50 5.02 6.09 -8.34
C VAL A 50 6.22 6.62 -7.56
N GLN A 51 6.24 7.93 -7.28
CA GLN A 51 7.30 8.56 -6.49
C GLN A 51 7.37 7.98 -5.07
N GLN A 52 6.22 7.73 -4.43
CA GLN A 52 6.18 7.08 -3.13
C GLN A 52 6.75 5.66 -3.17
N ALA A 53 6.44 4.87 -4.21
CA ALA A 53 7.02 3.53 -4.36
C ALA A 53 8.55 3.58 -4.43
N GLN A 54 9.09 4.56 -5.15
CA GLN A 54 10.54 4.78 -5.26
C GLN A 54 11.16 5.19 -3.92
N GLN A 55 10.51 6.09 -3.17
CA GLN A 55 10.95 6.49 -1.82
C GLN A 55 10.96 5.31 -0.85
N MET A 56 10.02 4.38 -1.01
CA MET A 56 9.95 3.12 -0.27
C MET A 56 10.91 2.05 -0.80
N HIS A 57 11.73 2.37 -1.80
CA HIS A 57 12.67 1.44 -2.45
C HIS A 57 12.00 0.16 -2.97
N LEU A 58 10.74 0.26 -3.39
CA LEU A 58 10.02 -0.86 -3.99
C LEU A 58 10.50 -1.10 -5.43
N PRO A 59 10.39 -2.33 -5.96
CA PRO A 59 10.77 -2.61 -7.34
C PRO A 59 10.05 -1.73 -8.35
N ASP A 60 10.74 -1.37 -9.43
CA ASP A 60 10.15 -0.60 -10.52
C ASP A 60 8.88 -1.28 -11.07
N GLY A 61 7.88 -0.47 -11.38
CA GLY A 61 6.58 -0.94 -11.86
C GLY A 61 5.65 -1.51 -10.77
N THR A 62 6.05 -1.50 -9.49
CA THR A 62 5.17 -1.94 -8.38
C THR A 62 3.82 -1.23 -8.41
N THR A 63 3.78 0.08 -8.60
CA THR A 63 2.53 0.86 -8.71
C THR A 63 1.60 0.33 -9.79
N GLU A 64 2.14 0.03 -10.97
CA GLU A 64 1.34 -0.44 -12.11
C GLU A 64 0.84 -1.88 -11.88
N LYS A 65 1.69 -2.75 -11.32
CA LYS A 65 1.29 -4.10 -10.92
C LYS A 65 0.14 -4.06 -9.92
N VAL A 66 0.26 -3.24 -8.88
CA VAL A 66 -0.78 -3.08 -7.85
C VAL A 66 -2.07 -2.53 -8.47
N ARG A 67 -2.00 -1.49 -9.32
CA ARG A 67 -3.17 -0.94 -10.02
C ARG A 67 -3.88 -2.00 -10.86
N LYS A 68 -3.12 -2.80 -11.63
CA LYS A 68 -3.65 -3.90 -12.44
C LYS A 68 -4.27 -5.01 -11.57
N ALA A 69 -3.65 -5.35 -10.45
CA ALA A 69 -4.15 -6.35 -9.50
C ALA A 69 -5.48 -5.89 -8.87
N ILE A 70 -5.57 -4.63 -8.45
CA ILE A 70 -6.80 -4.02 -7.92
C ILE A 70 -7.91 -4.12 -8.96
N ALA A 71 -7.65 -3.69 -10.20
CA ALA A 71 -8.62 -3.75 -11.29
C ALA A 71 -9.05 -5.21 -11.59
N TYR A 72 -8.11 -6.15 -11.63
CA TYR A 72 -8.40 -7.56 -11.82
C TYR A 72 -9.33 -8.11 -10.72
N MET A 73 -9.00 -7.83 -9.46
CA MET A 73 -9.78 -8.31 -8.32
C MET A 73 -11.19 -7.73 -8.31
N HIS A 74 -11.34 -6.42 -8.46
CA HIS A 74 -12.63 -5.73 -8.34
C HIS A 74 -13.56 -5.96 -9.54
N THR A 75 -13.03 -6.48 -10.65
CA THR A 75 -13.83 -6.77 -11.85
C THR A 75 -14.06 -8.26 -12.09
N GLY A 76 -13.59 -9.13 -11.19
CA GLY A 76 -13.61 -10.58 -11.42
C GLY A 76 -12.80 -11.00 -12.65
N GLY A 77 -11.70 -10.30 -12.92
CA GLY A 77 -10.77 -10.58 -14.01
C GLY A 77 -11.12 -9.98 -15.37
N LYS A 78 -12.10 -9.08 -15.45
CA LYS A 78 -12.52 -8.45 -16.72
C LYS A 78 -11.66 -7.26 -17.14
N MET A 79 -10.93 -6.64 -16.21
CA MET A 79 -9.97 -5.57 -16.47
C MET A 79 -8.70 -5.77 -15.64
N GLY A 80 -7.59 -5.13 -16.04
CA GLY A 80 -6.32 -5.31 -15.35
C GLY A 80 -5.67 -6.66 -15.68
N GLU A 81 -4.79 -7.11 -14.80
CA GLU A 81 -3.98 -8.32 -15.01
C GLU A 81 -3.71 -8.98 -13.66
N LYS A 82 -3.92 -10.30 -13.57
CA LYS A 82 -3.56 -11.07 -12.37
C LYS A 82 -2.05 -10.95 -12.15
N GLN A 83 -1.65 -10.59 -10.93
CA GLN A 83 -0.24 -10.52 -10.54
C GLN A 83 0.17 -11.76 -9.74
N ASP A 84 1.43 -11.77 -9.31
CA ASP A 84 1.98 -12.74 -8.38
C ASP A 84 1.07 -12.89 -7.14
N ASP A 85 0.96 -14.12 -6.61
CA ASP A 85 -0.03 -14.44 -5.57
C ASP A 85 0.20 -13.64 -4.27
N ASP A 86 1.41 -13.15 -4.02
CA ASP A 86 1.75 -12.27 -2.89
C ASP A 86 1.11 -10.87 -3.04
N ILE A 87 1.21 -10.26 -4.21
CA ILE A 87 0.55 -8.99 -4.53
C ILE A 87 -0.96 -9.18 -4.49
N MET A 88 -1.46 -10.31 -5.03
CA MET A 88 -2.90 -10.62 -4.99
C MET A 88 -3.40 -10.77 -3.55
N ALA A 89 -2.65 -11.43 -2.67
CA ALA A 89 -3.00 -11.56 -1.25
C ALA A 89 -3.01 -10.21 -0.54
N GLU A 90 -2.01 -9.35 -0.78
CA GLU A 90 -1.95 -8.01 -0.20
C GLU A 90 -3.12 -7.14 -0.67
N VAL A 91 -3.48 -7.19 -1.95
CA VAL A 91 -4.65 -6.46 -2.49
C VAL A 91 -5.95 -6.97 -1.87
N ALA A 92 -6.08 -8.28 -1.65
CA ALA A 92 -7.28 -8.86 -1.02
C ALA A 92 -7.43 -8.38 0.43
N VAL A 93 -6.35 -8.39 1.20
CA VAL A 93 -6.33 -7.88 2.59
C VAL A 93 -6.64 -6.39 2.61
N ALA A 94 -6.02 -5.59 1.73
CA ALA A 94 -6.27 -4.16 1.63
C ALA A 94 -7.73 -3.84 1.26
N THR A 95 -8.33 -4.65 0.37
CA THR A 95 -9.74 -4.53 -0.02
C THR A 95 -10.64 -4.79 1.20
N GLN A 96 -10.44 -5.90 1.90
CA GLN A 96 -11.23 -6.24 3.08
C GLN A 96 -11.11 -5.19 4.19
N ALA A 97 -9.89 -4.70 4.44
CA ALA A 97 -9.67 -3.64 5.42
C ALA A 97 -10.39 -2.34 5.03
N THR A 98 -10.32 -1.96 3.75
CA THR A 98 -10.99 -0.76 3.24
C THR A 98 -12.51 -0.87 3.32
N ASP A 99 -13.10 -2.00 2.94
CA ASP A 99 -14.54 -2.27 3.07
C ASP A 99 -15.00 -2.17 4.54
N LEU A 100 -14.21 -2.72 5.47
CA LEU A 100 -14.50 -2.65 6.89
C LEU A 100 -14.44 -1.22 7.41
N ASP A 101 -13.43 -0.44 7.00
CA ASP A 101 -13.27 0.96 7.39
C ASP A 101 -14.41 1.83 6.85
N GLN A 102 -14.80 1.65 5.59
CA GLN A 102 -15.94 2.34 4.98
C GLN A 102 -17.24 2.07 5.75
N ARG A 103 -17.50 0.81 6.11
CA ARG A 103 -18.69 0.43 6.90
C ARG A 103 -18.64 0.98 8.32
N ARG A 104 -17.47 0.95 8.95
CA ARG A 104 -17.30 1.39 10.34
C ARG A 104 -17.42 2.91 10.49
N LEU A 105 -16.79 3.66 9.59
CA LEU A 105 -16.76 5.12 9.66
C LEU A 105 -17.99 5.76 9.02
N GLY A 106 -18.62 5.06 8.06
CA GLY A 106 -19.59 5.64 7.14
C GLY A 106 -18.90 6.47 6.06
N MET A 107 -19.47 6.48 4.86
CA MET A 107 -18.82 7.03 3.65
C MET A 107 -18.34 8.47 3.80
N THR A 108 -19.13 9.36 4.39
CA THR A 108 -18.75 10.77 4.59
C THR A 108 -17.48 10.88 5.45
N ASN A 109 -17.46 10.22 6.61
CA ASN A 109 -16.31 10.29 7.51
C ASN A 109 -15.09 9.54 6.94
N TRP A 110 -15.31 8.45 6.22
CA TRP A 110 -14.25 7.73 5.53
C TRP A 110 -13.58 8.64 4.49
N CYS A 111 -14.36 9.34 3.66
CA CYS A 111 -13.82 10.29 2.69
C CYS A 111 -13.07 11.45 3.33
N GLU A 112 -13.56 12.01 4.45
CA GLU A 112 -12.82 13.03 5.20
C GLU A 112 -11.50 12.48 5.77
N ALA A 113 -11.49 11.26 6.28
CA ALA A 113 -10.27 10.62 6.77
C ALA A 113 -9.24 10.39 5.65
N GLN A 114 -9.69 10.05 4.44
CA GLN A 114 -8.80 9.85 3.29
C GLN A 114 -8.07 11.13 2.87
N LYS A 115 -8.68 12.31 3.02
CA LYS A 115 -7.99 13.59 2.73
C LYS A 115 -6.71 13.77 3.53
N ALA A 116 -6.69 13.30 4.78
CA ALA A 116 -5.49 13.32 5.62
C ALA A 116 -4.54 12.15 5.32
N ASN A 117 -5.07 10.93 5.23
CA ASN A 117 -4.28 9.70 5.08
C ASN A 117 -3.57 9.59 3.72
N LEU A 118 -4.16 10.21 2.70
CA LEU A 118 -3.70 10.19 1.31
C LEU A 118 -3.30 11.58 0.82
N ALA A 119 -2.95 12.48 1.75
CA ALA A 119 -2.40 13.79 1.41
C ALA A 119 -1.20 13.62 0.49
N GLY A 120 -1.23 14.27 -0.68
CA GLY A 120 -0.21 14.14 -1.72
C GLY A 120 -0.42 12.98 -2.70
N PHE A 121 -1.46 12.15 -2.54
CA PHE A 121 -1.87 11.16 -3.56
C PHE A 121 -3.24 11.47 -4.16
N ILE A 122 -4.09 12.14 -3.38
CA ILE A 122 -5.41 12.57 -3.82
C ILE A 122 -5.53 14.10 -3.78
N HIS A 123 -6.26 14.64 -4.75
CA HIS A 123 -6.49 16.07 -4.90
C HIS A 123 -7.96 16.36 -5.16
N SER A 124 -8.39 17.57 -4.79
CA SER A 124 -9.70 18.07 -5.20
C SER A 124 -9.74 18.20 -6.72
N LYS A 125 -10.78 17.65 -7.34
CA LYS A 125 -11.08 17.84 -8.76
C LYS A 125 -11.56 19.28 -8.95
N ASN A 126 -10.81 20.05 -9.74
CA ASN A 126 -11.19 21.40 -10.18
C ASN A 126 -12.31 21.35 -11.22
#